data_AF-A0AAU8ELX0-F1
#
_entry.id   AF-A0AAU8ELX0-F1
#
_cell.length_a   1.000
_cell.length_b   1.000
_cell.length_c   1.000
_cell.angle_alpha   90.00
_cell.angle_beta   90.00
_cell.angle_gamma   90.00
#
_symmetry.space_group_name_H-M   'P 1'
#
loop_
_entity.id
_entity.type
_entity.pdbx_description
1 polymer ?
#
loop_
_entity_poly.entity_id
_entity_poly.type
_entity_poly.pdbx_seq_one_letter_code
_entity_poly.pdbx_strand_id
1 'polypeptide(L)'
;MSDWRRYDSHLIPAFHERFEQRWGKGTAPFLDPEAHEEPLPRAQWINPATGAALAVVPIWTDKEDSQHRSFGVFYLPPAGDIWMLRPGFTGFLEPGVDDFEHLVALRNDAFRKAVSHANEFLFGPPPLVE
;
A
#
# COMPACT_ATOMS: atom_id res chain seq x y z
N MET A 1 11.62 -0.60 20.92
CA MET A 1 10.61 -1.40 20.20
C MET A 1 9.76 -0.42 19.44
N SER A 2 9.60 -0.59 18.13
CA SER A 2 8.86 0.38 17.33
C SER A 2 7.37 0.31 17.71
N ASP A 3 6.76 1.43 18.10
CA ASP A 3 5.34 1.52 18.50
C ASP A 3 4.35 1.28 17.34
N TRP A 4 4.82 0.84 16.18
CA TRP A 4 4.03 0.55 15.00
C TRP A 4 3.08 -0.62 15.23
N ARG A 5 1.79 -0.38 15.03
CA ARG A 5 0.73 -1.39 15.11
C ARG A 5 0.08 -1.56 13.75
N ARG A 6 -0.07 -2.81 13.33
CA ARG A 6 -0.82 -3.15 12.13
C ARG A 6 -2.32 -2.93 12.37
N TYR A 7 -2.98 -2.25 11.45
CA TYR A 7 -4.36 -1.82 11.61
C TYR A 7 -5.16 -2.03 10.34
N ASP A 8 -5.49 -3.27 9.96
CA ASP A 8 -6.11 -3.53 8.65
C ASP A 8 -7.65 -3.30 8.62
N SER A 9 -8.27 -3.00 9.78
CA SER A 9 -9.72 -3.02 9.96
C SER A 9 -10.48 -1.89 9.26
N HIS A 10 -10.07 -0.64 9.46
CA HIS A 10 -10.73 0.53 8.89
C HIS A 10 -9.70 1.49 8.33
N LEU A 11 -10.00 2.11 7.19
CA LEU A 11 -9.07 3.10 6.65
C LEU A 11 -8.97 4.28 7.61
N ILE A 12 -7.75 4.73 7.89
CA ILE A 12 -7.54 5.90 8.75
C ILE A 12 -7.99 7.13 7.95
N PRO A 13 -8.98 7.92 8.41
CA PRO A 13 -9.49 9.06 7.64
C PRO A 13 -8.39 10.06 7.26
N ALA A 14 -7.41 10.24 8.14
CA ALA A 14 -6.25 11.10 7.89
C ALA A 14 -5.42 10.66 6.66
N PHE A 15 -5.41 9.37 6.32
CA PHE A 15 -4.75 8.89 5.10
C PHE A 15 -5.47 9.41 3.86
N HIS A 16 -6.80 9.28 3.82
CA HIS A 16 -7.62 9.76 2.71
C HIS A 16 -7.47 11.28 2.54
N GLU A 17 -7.66 12.05 3.62
CA GLU A 17 -7.57 13.52 3.57
C GLU A 17 -6.20 14.03 3.12
N ARG A 18 -5.11 13.44 3.63
CA ARG A 18 -3.74 13.87 3.27
C ARG A 18 -3.34 13.43 1.86
N PHE A 19 -3.81 12.27 1.41
CA PHE A 19 -3.58 11.82 0.05
C PHE A 19 -4.30 12.73 -0.95
N GLU A 20 -5.57 13.05 -0.71
CA GLU A 20 -6.34 13.97 -1.55
C GLU A 20 -5.76 15.39 -1.55
N GLN A 21 -5.23 15.88 -0.43
CA GLN A 21 -4.52 17.17 -0.38
C GLN A 21 -3.27 17.19 -1.25
N ARG A 22 -2.55 16.06 -1.34
CA ARG A 22 -1.26 15.97 -2.05
C ARG A 22 -1.43 15.74 -3.56
N TRP A 23 -2.27 14.80 -3.94
CA TRP A 23 -2.44 14.37 -5.33
C TRP A 23 -3.73 14.89 -5.98
N GLY A 24 -4.68 15.40 -5.19
CA GLY A 24 -5.96 15.94 -5.65
C GLY A 24 -7.16 15.10 -5.20
N LYS A 25 -8.32 15.73 -5.09
CA LYS A 25 -9.57 15.05 -4.72
C LYS A 25 -9.89 13.92 -5.72
N GLY A 26 -10.21 12.73 -5.23
CA GLY A 26 -10.47 11.54 -6.06
C GLY A 26 -9.23 10.84 -6.61
N THR A 27 -8.01 11.21 -6.18
CA THR A 27 -6.78 10.47 -6.51
C THR A 27 -6.50 9.29 -5.58
N ALA A 28 -7.28 9.17 -4.51
CA ALA A 28 -7.21 8.08 -3.55
C ALA A 28 -8.44 7.15 -3.57
N PRO A 29 -8.98 6.72 -4.73
CA PRO A 29 -10.17 5.87 -4.74
C PRO A 29 -9.89 4.51 -4.07
N PHE A 30 -8.64 4.04 -4.08
CA PHE A 30 -8.21 2.85 -3.35
C PHE A 30 -8.14 3.03 -1.82
N LEU A 31 -8.15 4.28 -1.33
CA LEU A 31 -8.31 4.58 0.08
C LEU A 31 -9.79 4.76 0.45
N ASP A 32 -10.66 5.02 -0.51
CA ASP A 32 -12.08 5.22 -0.24
C ASP A 32 -12.75 3.86 0.07
N PRO A 33 -13.26 3.65 1.31
CA PRO A 33 -13.93 2.42 1.69
C PRO A 33 -15.24 2.20 0.92
N GLU A 34 -15.83 3.23 0.32
CA GLU A 34 -17.05 3.15 -0.48
C GLU A 34 -16.78 2.91 -1.97
N ALA A 35 -15.52 3.08 -2.43
CA ALA A 35 -15.18 3.03 -3.84
C ALA A 35 -14.89 1.62 -4.40
N HIS A 36 -14.83 0.58 -3.56
CA HIS A 36 -14.51 -0.78 -4.01
C HIS A 36 -15.50 -1.84 -3.48
N GLU A 37 -16.13 -2.56 -4.41
CA GLU A 37 -17.00 -3.72 -4.15
C GLU A 37 -16.22 -4.99 -3.73
N GLU A 38 -14.91 -5.06 -4.01
CA GLU A 38 -14.05 -6.20 -3.63
C GLU A 38 -12.88 -5.76 -2.73
N PRO A 39 -12.53 -6.55 -1.69
CA PRO A 39 -11.41 -6.22 -0.81
C PRO A 39 -10.09 -6.45 -1.55
N LEU A 40 -9.53 -5.38 -2.12
CA LEU A 40 -8.17 -5.39 -2.62
C LEU A 40 -7.18 -5.61 -1.46
N PRO A 41 -6.09 -6.39 -1.67
CA PRO A 41 -5.09 -6.62 -0.64
C PRO A 41 -4.46 -5.28 -0.22
N ARG A 42 -4.66 -4.91 1.03
CA ARG A 42 -4.15 -3.71 1.66
C ARG A 42 -3.52 -4.06 3.00
N ALA A 43 -2.47 -3.33 3.36
CA ALA A 43 -1.90 -3.40 4.70
C ALA A 43 -1.61 -1.99 5.19
N GLN A 44 -1.92 -1.71 6.44
CA GLN A 44 -1.60 -0.40 7.00
C GLN A 44 -1.11 -0.51 8.44
N TRP A 45 -0.25 0.42 8.82
CA TRP A 45 0.36 0.53 10.13
C TRP A 45 0.16 1.94 10.65
N ILE A 46 -0.03 2.04 11.96
CA ILE A 46 -0.10 3.31 12.67
C ILE A 46 0.90 3.29 13.81
N ASN A 47 1.58 4.39 14.02
CA ASN A 47 2.34 4.65 15.23
C ASN A 47 1.50 5.57 16.12
N PRO A 48 0.81 5.05 17.16
CA PRO A 48 -0.03 5.86 18.02
C PRO A 48 0.76 6.84 18.89
N ALA A 49 2.06 6.60 19.09
CA ALA A 49 2.92 7.49 19.88
C ALA A 49 3.25 8.78 19.12
N THR A 50 3.38 8.71 17.78
CA THR A 50 3.72 9.87 16.95
C THR A 50 2.55 10.38 16.11
N GLY A 51 1.57 9.53 15.80
CA GLY A 51 0.54 9.78 14.79
C GLY A 51 1.00 9.50 13.35
N ALA A 52 2.19 8.93 13.17
CA ALA A 52 2.67 8.50 11.87
C ALA A 52 1.87 7.28 11.38
N ALA A 53 1.74 7.13 10.07
CA ALA A 53 1.02 6.02 9.47
C ALA A 53 1.72 5.52 8.20
N LEU A 54 1.54 4.26 7.83
CA LEU A 54 2.08 3.68 6.61
C LEU A 54 1.01 2.80 5.96
N ALA A 55 0.85 2.88 4.64
CA ALA A 55 -0.13 2.09 3.89
C ALA A 55 0.50 1.46 2.66
N VAL A 56 0.16 0.21 2.40
CA VAL A 56 0.49 -0.55 1.19
C VAL A 56 -0.80 -0.75 0.41
N VAL A 57 -0.84 -0.19 -0.78
CA VAL A 57 -2.04 -0.13 -1.62
C VAL A 57 -1.69 -0.37 -3.08
N PRO A 58 -2.60 -0.97 -3.87
CA PRO A 58 -2.39 -1.12 -5.30
C PRO A 58 -2.45 0.25 -5.98
N ILE A 59 -1.48 0.51 -6.86
CA ILE A 59 -1.41 1.66 -7.76
C ILE A 59 -1.58 1.15 -9.19
N TRP A 60 -2.28 1.93 -10.02
CA TRP A 60 -2.50 1.63 -11.43
C TRP A 60 -1.87 2.74 -12.27
N THR A 61 -1.08 2.36 -13.25
CA THR A 61 -0.46 3.27 -14.22
C THR A 61 -1.44 3.51 -15.35
N ASP A 62 -2.16 4.64 -15.30
CA ASP A 62 -3.13 5.09 -16.30
C ASP A 62 -4.32 4.16 -16.63
N LYS A 63 -5.43 4.76 -17.08
CA LYS A 63 -6.64 4.02 -17.46
C LYS A 63 -6.43 3.13 -18.70
N GLU A 64 -5.46 3.46 -19.56
CA GLU A 64 -5.14 2.71 -20.78
C GLU A 64 -4.27 1.48 -20.53
N ASP A 65 -3.44 1.48 -19.48
CA ASP A 65 -2.52 0.38 -19.15
C ASP A 65 -3.03 -0.43 -17.94
N SER A 66 -4.30 -0.86 -18.07
CA SER A 66 -5.03 -1.62 -17.03
C SER A 66 -4.30 -2.89 -16.59
N GLN A 67 -3.35 -3.36 -17.39
CA GLN A 67 -2.58 -4.58 -17.16
C GLN A 67 -1.39 -4.36 -16.23
N HIS A 68 -0.89 -3.14 -16.08
CA HIS A 68 0.29 -2.84 -15.27
C HIS A 68 -0.13 -2.34 -13.89
N ARG A 69 -0.32 -3.28 -12.96
CA ARG A 69 -0.63 -2.97 -11.57
C ARG A 69 0.63 -3.08 -10.72
N SER A 70 0.80 -2.21 -9.75
CA SER A 70 1.93 -2.27 -8.80
C SER A 70 1.42 -2.01 -7.39
N PHE A 71 2.23 -2.29 -6.36
CA PHE A 71 1.93 -1.86 -5.00
C PHE A 71 2.78 -0.67 -4.60
N GLY A 72 2.13 0.44 -4.24
CA GLY A 72 2.78 1.60 -3.66
C GLY A 72 2.84 1.47 -2.14
N VAL A 73 3.99 1.83 -1.55
CA VAL A 73 4.14 1.95 -0.10
C VAL A 73 4.11 3.44 0.23
N PHE A 74 3.11 3.90 0.96
CA PHE A 74 2.93 5.30 1.32
C PHE A 74 3.18 5.49 2.80
N TYR A 75 4.13 6.36 3.13
CA TYR A 75 4.45 6.76 4.48
C TYR A 75 3.90 8.15 4.77
N LEU A 76 3.07 8.24 5.81
CA LEU A 76 2.54 9.48 6.34
C LEU A 76 3.31 9.83 7.63
N PRO A 77 4.19 10.83 7.59
CA PRO A 77 4.84 11.33 8.79
C PRO A 77 3.84 12.03 9.72
N PRO A 78 4.15 12.17 11.01
CA PRO A 78 3.25 12.80 11.99
C PRO A 78 3.03 14.30 11.72
N ALA A 79 3.98 14.94 11.02
CA ALA A 79 3.85 16.27 10.47
C ALA A 79 4.56 16.30 9.10
N GLY A 80 3.91 16.91 8.11
CA GLY A 80 4.45 17.09 6.75
C GLY A 80 3.66 16.38 5.67
N ASP A 81 4.27 16.31 4.48
CA ASP A 81 3.68 15.66 3.31
C ASP A 81 3.77 14.13 3.39
N ILE A 82 2.86 13.48 2.67
CA ILE A 82 2.89 12.03 2.44
C ILE A 82 4.01 11.66 1.46
N TRP A 83 4.79 10.65 1.82
CA TRP A 83 5.92 10.14 1.06
C TRP A 83 5.54 8.84 0.39
N MET A 84 5.81 8.72 -0.90
CA MET A 84 5.76 7.45 -1.59
C MET A 84 7.12 6.78 -1.49
N LEU A 85 7.20 5.75 -0.65
CA LEU A 85 8.30 4.80 -0.68
C LEU A 85 8.08 3.97 -1.94
N ARG A 86 9.03 4.04 -2.88
CA ARG A 86 9.01 3.14 -4.04
C ARG A 86 9.63 1.82 -3.58
N PRO A 87 8.85 0.79 -3.22
CA PRO A 87 9.42 -0.54 -3.17
C PRO A 87 9.97 -0.84 -4.58
N GLY A 88 10.93 -1.75 -4.71
CA GLY A 88 11.46 -2.14 -6.03
C GLY A 88 10.40 -2.75 -6.96
N PHE A 89 10.75 -3.77 -7.74
CA PHE A 89 9.77 -4.44 -8.60
C PHE A 89 8.63 -5.11 -7.79
N THR A 90 7.55 -4.36 -7.58
CA THR A 90 6.26 -4.77 -7.01
C THR A 90 5.14 -4.72 -8.06
N GLY A 91 5.53 -4.60 -9.32
CA GLY A 91 4.63 -4.72 -10.45
C GLY A 91 4.18 -6.16 -10.63
N PHE A 92 2.91 -6.33 -10.97
CA PHE A 92 2.33 -7.56 -11.46
C PHE A 92 1.50 -7.25 -12.70
N LEU A 93 1.54 -8.15 -13.66
CA LEU A 93 0.70 -8.08 -14.85
C LEU A 93 -0.65 -8.69 -14.51
N GLU A 94 -1.72 -8.04 -14.95
CA GLU A 94 -3.06 -8.64 -14.95
C GLU A 94 -3.27 -9.37 -16.31
N PRO A 95 -2.98 -10.68 -16.45
CA PRO A 95 -3.29 -11.39 -17.69
C PRO A 95 -4.80 -11.40 -17.97
N GLY A 96 -5.14 -11.43 -19.26
CA GLY A 96 -6.52 -11.48 -19.72
C GLY A 96 -7.20 -12.79 -19.31
N VAL A 97 -8.27 -12.66 -18.51
CA VAL A 97 -9.43 -13.53 -18.20
C VAL A 97 -9.22 -15.05 -17.96
N ASP A 98 -8.26 -15.72 -18.58
CA ASP A 98 -8.10 -17.18 -18.57
C ASP A 98 -7.17 -17.73 -17.47
N ASP A 99 -6.53 -16.89 -16.65
CA ASP A 99 -5.59 -17.37 -15.61
C ASP A 99 -5.74 -16.64 -14.25
N PHE A 100 -6.94 -16.71 -13.69
CA PHE A 100 -7.29 -16.07 -12.41
C PHE A 100 -6.47 -16.58 -11.21
N GLU A 101 -6.07 -17.86 -11.20
CA GLU A 101 -5.23 -18.39 -10.11
C GLU A 101 -3.80 -17.82 -10.17
N HIS A 102 -3.23 -17.74 -11.38
CA HIS A 102 -1.91 -17.15 -11.59
C HIS A 102 -1.91 -15.64 -11.28
N LEU A 103 -2.99 -14.95 -11.63
CA LEU A 103 -3.26 -13.56 -11.22
C LEU A 103 -3.21 -13.36 -9.71
N VAL A 104 -3.97 -14.18 -8.98
CA VAL A 104 -4.04 -14.10 -7.52
C VAL A 104 -2.67 -14.40 -6.90
N ALA A 105 -1.92 -15.36 -7.45
CA ALA A 105 -0.56 -15.66 -7.01
C ALA A 105 0.41 -14.49 -7.20
N LEU A 106 0.45 -13.89 -8.40
CA LEU A 106 1.31 -12.73 -8.72
C LEU A 106 0.94 -11.50 -7.88
N ARG A 107 -0.35 -11.22 -7.73
CA ARG A 107 -0.85 -10.14 -6.87
C ARG A 107 -0.42 -10.33 -5.43
N ASN A 108 -0.57 -11.56 -4.90
CA ASN A 108 -0.19 -11.87 -3.52
C ASN A 108 1.33 -11.80 -3.31
N ASP A 109 2.13 -12.22 -4.29
CA ASP A 109 3.60 -12.10 -4.25
C ASP A 109 4.05 -10.63 -4.25
N ALA A 110 3.51 -9.83 -5.18
CA ALA A 110 3.79 -8.40 -5.25
C ALA A 110 3.37 -7.67 -3.97
N PHE A 111 2.21 -8.02 -3.40
CA PHE A 111 1.77 -7.51 -2.11
C PHE A 111 2.72 -7.90 -0.98
N ARG A 112 3.14 -9.17 -0.91
CA ARG A 112 4.11 -9.64 0.10
C ARG A 112 5.43 -8.90 0.01
N LYS A 113 5.93 -8.61 -1.20
CA LYS A 113 7.15 -7.80 -1.41
C LYS A 113 6.98 -6.38 -0.89
N ALA A 114 5.86 -5.72 -1.20
CA ALA A 114 5.57 -4.39 -0.70
C ALA A 114 5.41 -4.35 0.82
N VAL A 115 4.73 -5.34 1.41
CA VAL A 115 4.61 -5.51 2.87
C VAL A 115 5.97 -5.78 3.52
N SER A 116 6.82 -6.58 2.89
CA SER A 116 8.17 -6.85 3.39
C SER A 116 9.01 -5.57 3.41
N HIS A 117 8.94 -4.77 2.34
CA HIS A 117 9.61 -3.48 2.26
C HIS A 117 9.08 -2.49 3.31
N ALA A 118 7.76 -2.45 3.51
CA ALA A 118 7.14 -1.67 4.58
C ALA A 118 7.64 -2.11 5.97
N ASN A 119 7.65 -3.41 6.26
CA ASN A 119 8.14 -3.92 7.54
C ASN A 119 9.63 -3.60 7.75
N GLU A 120 10.46 -3.73 6.72
CA GLU A 120 11.87 -3.36 6.79
C GLU A 120 12.05 -1.87 7.10
N PHE A 121 11.23 -1.00 6.49
CA PHE A 121 11.23 0.43 6.78
C PHE A 121 10.78 0.74 8.22
N LEU A 122 9.76 0.05 8.73
CA LEU A 122 9.18 0.31 10.06
C LEU A 122 9.97 -0.29 11.23
N PHE A 123 10.55 -1.47 11.03
CA PHE A 123 11.17 -2.28 12.08
C PHE A 123 12.67 -2.49 11.87
N GLY A 124 13.23 -2.06 10.74
CA GLY A 124 14.60 -2.36 10.33
C GLY A 124 14.72 -3.70 9.60
N PRO A 125 15.90 -3.98 9.00
CA PRO A 125 16.15 -5.25 8.32
C PRO A 125 16.03 -6.42 9.31
N PRO A 126 15.51 -7.59 8.88
CA PRO A 126 15.51 -8.78 9.71
C PRO A 126 16.97 -9.09 10.12
N PRO A 127 17.21 -9.58 11.35
CA PRO A 127 18.55 -9.96 11.76
C PRO A 127 19.10 -10.97 10.74
N LEU A 128 20.29 -10.68 10.20
CA LEU A 128 21.03 -11.63 9.38
C LEU A 128 21.28 -12.86 10.26
N VAL A 129 20.57 -13.94 9.96
CA VAL A 129 20.88 -15.25 10.54
C VAL A 129 22.09 -15.75 9.76
N GLU A 130 23.27 -15.69 10.38
CA GLU A 130 24.49 -16.37 9.92
C GLU A 130 24.33 -17.89 9.96
#